data_AF-A0A0D7AH00-F1
#
_entry.id   AF-A0A0D7AH00-F1
#
_cell.length_a   1.000
_cell.length_b   1.000
_cell.length_c   1.000
_cell.angle_alpha   90.00
_cell.angle_beta   90.00
_cell.angle_gamma   90.00
#
_symmetry.space_group_name_H-M   'P 1'
#
loop_
_entity.id
_entity.type
_entity.pdbx_description
1 polymer ?
#
loop_
_entity_poly.entity_id
_entity_poly.type
_entity_poly.pdbx_seq_one_letter_code
_entity_poly.pdbx_strand_id
1 'polypeptide(L)'
;MEHIDAVYHDDDAQDLPKDQKPLVYGDIEQAIALLHQNGFIFGDLRNGNLLAMQGKEPLKARLIDFDWAGKCNETRWSLMMNNDLNWPKGARGGDFIGKADDKYML
;
A
#
# COMPACT_ATOMS: atom_id res chain seq x y z
N MET A 1 -11.85 17.91 -26.09
CA MET A 1 -12.19 16.76 -25.23
C MET A 1 -10.85 16.22 -24.78
N GLU A 2 -10.29 16.83 -23.75
CA GLU A 2 -8.94 16.54 -23.29
C GLU A 2 -8.98 15.24 -22.51
N HIS A 3 -8.22 14.26 -23.01
CA HIS A 3 -7.88 13.06 -22.28
C HIS A 3 -7.06 13.49 -21.06
N ILE A 4 -7.63 13.26 -19.88
CA ILE A 4 -6.93 13.47 -18.62
C ILE A 4 -5.97 12.29 -18.51
N ASP A 5 -4.72 12.51 -18.91
CA ASP A 5 -3.64 11.57 -18.66
C ASP A 5 -3.51 11.41 -17.15
N ALA A 6 -3.94 10.26 -16.64
CA ALA A 6 -3.76 9.86 -15.24
C ALA A 6 -2.30 9.49 -15.01
N VAL A 7 -1.41 10.47 -15.13
CA VAL A 7 -0.08 10.38 -14.55
C VAL A 7 -0.29 10.52 -13.05
N TYR A 8 -0.36 9.38 -12.35
CA TYR A 8 -0.28 9.33 -10.90
C TYR A 8 1.10 9.88 -10.51
N HIS A 9 1.18 11.19 -10.26
CA HIS A 9 2.33 11.78 -9.59
C HIS A 9 2.20 11.46 -8.10
N ASP A 10 3.06 10.55 -7.67
CA ASP A 10 3.21 10.04 -6.31
C ASP A 10 3.90 11.08 -5.40
N ASP A 11 3.35 12.30 -5.37
CA ASP A 11 4.00 13.48 -4.78
C ASP A 11 3.55 13.79 -3.33
N ASP A 12 2.47 13.18 -2.83
CA ASP A 12 1.92 13.54 -1.50
C ASP A 12 2.85 13.13 -0.33
N ALA A 13 3.71 12.12 -0.52
CA ALA A 13 4.72 11.74 0.47
C ALA A 13 5.94 12.69 0.48
N GLN A 14 6.06 13.59 -0.50
CA GLN A 14 7.17 14.56 -0.54
C GLN A 14 7.02 15.68 0.50
N ASP A 15 5.79 15.99 0.92
CA ASP A 15 5.49 17.10 1.83
C ASP A 15 5.59 16.75 3.33
N LEU A 16 5.84 15.48 3.67
CA LEU A 16 6.08 15.09 5.06
C LEU A 16 7.44 15.63 5.56
N PRO A 17 7.48 16.29 6.74
CA PRO A 17 8.74 16.65 7.38
C PRO A 17 9.67 15.43 7.47
N LYS A 18 10.95 15.61 7.14
CA LYS A 18 11.92 14.49 7.01
C LYS A 18 12.05 13.65 8.29
N ASP A 19 11.90 14.29 9.44
CA ASP A 19 11.93 13.68 10.77
C ASP A 19 10.65 12.89 11.10
N GLN A 20 9.53 13.17 10.43
CA GLN A 20 8.25 12.49 10.62
C GLN A 20 8.07 11.29 9.69
N LYS A 21 8.78 11.24 8.55
CA LYS A 21 8.72 10.10 7.61
C LYS A 21 8.97 8.74 8.29
N PRO A 22 10.02 8.55 9.12
CA PRO A 22 10.25 7.25 9.78
C PRO A 22 9.11 6.83 10.72
N LEU A 23 8.41 7.78 11.34
CA LEU A 23 7.29 7.51 12.24
C LEU A 23 6.06 7.02 11.47
N VAL A 24 5.79 7.64 10.31
CA VAL A 24 4.72 7.22 9.38
C VAL A 24 4.98 5.81 8.87
N TYR A 25 6.17 5.54 8.31
CA TYR A 25 6.50 4.20 7.81
C TYR A 25 6.51 3.16 8.93
N GLY A 26 6.98 3.52 10.14
CA GLY A 26 6.96 2.62 11.29
C GLY A 26 5.55 2.21 11.73
N ASP A 27 4.55 3.08 11.64
CA ASP A 27 3.15 2.70 11.91
C ASP A 27 2.61 1.74 10.83
N ILE A 28 2.98 1.95 9.55
CA ILE A 28 2.58 1.08 8.43
C ILE A 28 3.23 -0.30 8.53
N GLU A 29 4.53 -0.38 8.84
CA GLU A 29 5.25 -1.62 9.11
C GLU A 29 4.57 -2.43 10.23
N GLN A 30 4.16 -1.77 11.31
CA GLN A 30 3.45 -2.41 12.42
C GLN A 30 2.06 -2.92 11.98
N ALA A 31 1.32 -2.16 11.19
CA ALA A 31 0.01 -2.56 10.68
C ALA A 31 0.12 -3.79 9.75
N ILE A 32 1.07 -3.79 8.82
CA ILE A 32 1.36 -4.92 7.93
C ILE A 32 1.79 -6.14 8.73
N ALA A 33 2.69 -5.97 9.71
CA ALA A 33 3.11 -7.05 10.59
C ALA A 33 1.93 -7.67 11.35
N LEU A 34 1.00 -6.84 11.86
CA LEU A 34 -0.20 -7.30 12.56
C LEU A 34 -1.11 -8.13 11.64
N LEU A 35 -1.36 -7.67 10.41
CA LEU A 35 -2.13 -8.45 9.41
C LEU A 35 -1.44 -9.80 9.14
N HIS A 36 -0.14 -9.77 8.88
CA HIS A 36 0.65 -10.95 8.54
C HIS A 36 0.68 -11.98 9.67
N GLN A 37 0.80 -11.53 10.93
CA GLN A 37 0.74 -12.41 12.10
C GLN A 37 -0.60 -13.14 12.23
N ASN A 38 -1.69 -12.52 11.76
CA ASN A 38 -3.04 -13.09 11.79
C ASN A 38 -3.41 -13.85 10.50
N GLY A 39 -2.46 -14.05 9.58
CA GLY A 39 -2.70 -14.78 8.33
C GLY A 39 -3.34 -13.96 7.22
N PHE A 40 -3.41 -12.64 7.37
CA PHE A 40 -3.95 -11.72 6.39
C PHE A 40 -2.83 -10.98 5.63
N ILE A 41 -3.18 -10.43 4.47
CA ILE A 41 -2.40 -9.49 3.65
C ILE A 41 -3.21 -8.22 3.45
N PHE A 42 -2.54 -7.12 3.08
CA PHE A 42 -3.19 -5.87 2.71
C PHE A 42 -3.46 -5.79 1.20
N GLY A 43 -2.50 -6.20 0.38
CA GLY A 43 -2.67 -6.53 -1.03
C GLY A 43 -2.56 -5.39 -2.04
N ASP A 44 -2.81 -4.15 -1.61
CA ASP A 44 -2.62 -2.94 -2.43
C ASP A 44 -1.85 -1.87 -1.65
N LEU A 45 -0.65 -2.23 -1.13
CA LEU A 45 0.17 -1.28 -0.39
C LEU A 45 0.79 -0.26 -1.35
N ARG A 46 0.40 1.01 -1.20
CA ARG A 46 0.91 2.15 -1.96
C ARG A 46 0.61 3.45 -1.23
N ASN A 47 1.33 4.52 -1.54
CA ASN A 47 1.17 5.82 -0.87
C ASN A 47 -0.29 6.32 -0.87
N GLY A 48 -1.03 6.14 -1.98
CA GLY A 48 -2.44 6.51 -2.06
C GLY A 48 -3.38 5.78 -1.09
N ASN A 49 -2.93 4.65 -0.53
CA ASN A 49 -3.66 3.85 0.45
C ASN A 49 -3.12 4.05 1.88
N LEU A 50 -2.27 5.05 2.09
CA LEU A 50 -1.76 5.47 3.40
C LEU A 50 -2.41 6.80 3.80
N LEU A 51 -2.96 6.87 5.00
CA LEU A 51 -3.52 8.09 5.56
C LEU A 51 -2.64 8.62 6.70
N ALA A 52 -1.98 9.76 6.47
CA ALA A 52 -1.26 10.50 7.50
C ALA A 52 -2.24 11.40 8.30
N MET A 53 -2.26 11.22 9.62
CA MET A 53 -3.19 11.88 10.52
C MET A 53 -2.61 13.20 11.04
N GLN A 54 -2.92 14.32 10.38
CA GLN A 54 -2.49 15.66 10.83
C GLN A 54 -3.01 16.00 12.25
N GLY A 55 -2.26 16.82 12.98
CA GLY A 55 -2.64 17.32 14.32
C GLY A 55 -2.36 16.34 15.46
N LYS A 56 -1.68 15.22 15.19
CA LYS A 56 -1.11 14.32 16.21
C LYS A 56 0.40 14.39 16.11
N GLU A 57 1.06 14.70 17.22
CA GLU A 57 2.52 14.65 17.33
C GLU A 57 2.90 13.56 18.34
N PRO A 58 3.70 12.54 17.96
CA PRO A 58 4.23 12.31 16.60
C PRO A 58 3.14 12.00 15.57
N LEU A 59 3.41 12.30 14.30
CA LEU A 59 2.50 12.00 13.19
C LEU A 59 2.15 10.51 13.16
N LYS A 60 0.89 10.20 12.93
CA LYS A 60 0.38 8.82 12.89
C LYS A 60 -0.11 8.44 11.50
N ALA A 61 0.15 7.21 11.09
CA ALA A 61 -0.31 6.69 9.80
C ALA A 61 -1.28 5.52 9.95
N ARG A 62 -2.16 5.34 8.97
CA ARG A 62 -3.12 4.24 8.90
C ARG A 62 -3.23 3.71 7.48
N LEU A 63 -3.50 2.42 7.34
CA LEU A 63 -3.93 1.82 6.08
C LEU A 63 -5.40 2.19 5.83
N ILE A 64 -5.73 2.53 4.59
CA ILE A 64 -7.09 2.75 4.08
C ILE A 64 -7.27 1.99 2.76
N ASP A 65 -8.51 1.77 2.31
CA ASP A 65 -8.81 0.95 1.12
C ASP A 65 -8.38 -0.52 1.28
N PHE A 66 -9.31 -1.35 1.75
CA PHE A 66 -9.07 -2.76 2.08
C PHE A 66 -9.67 -3.72 1.03
N ASP A 67 -9.99 -3.23 -0.17
CA ASP A 67 -10.69 -4.05 -1.18
C ASP A 67 -9.87 -5.27 -1.63
N TRP A 68 -8.54 -5.19 -1.55
CA TRP A 68 -7.61 -6.29 -1.85
C TRP A 68 -7.01 -6.95 -0.61
N ALA A 69 -7.48 -6.57 0.57
CA ALA A 69 -7.08 -7.20 1.81
C ALA A 69 -7.82 -8.53 1.98
N GLY A 70 -7.16 -9.50 2.63
CA GLY A 70 -7.79 -10.77 2.93
C GLY A 70 -6.78 -11.82 3.33
N LYS A 71 -7.16 -13.10 3.27
CA LYS A 71 -6.29 -14.19 3.72
C LYS A 71 -5.14 -14.39 2.74
N CYS A 72 -3.94 -14.52 3.28
CA CYS A 72 -2.74 -14.83 2.53
C CYS A 72 -2.93 -16.10 1.68
N ASN A 73 -2.58 -16.04 0.40
CA ASN A 73 -2.72 -17.13 -0.57
C ASN A 73 -4.17 -17.58 -0.85
N GLU A 74 -5.18 -16.81 -0.43
CA GLU A 74 -6.58 -17.00 -0.83
C GLU A 74 -7.09 -15.79 -1.63
N THR A 75 -6.68 -14.57 -1.25
CA THR A 75 -6.97 -13.35 -2.00
C THR A 75 -6.14 -13.28 -3.29
N ARG A 76 -6.72 -12.72 -4.35
CA ARG A 76 -6.09 -12.57 -5.66
C ARG A 76 -6.11 -11.11 -6.11
N TRP A 77 -5.10 -10.70 -6.88
CA TRP A 77 -5.18 -9.42 -7.59
C TRP A 77 -6.33 -9.43 -8.60
N SER A 78 -6.87 -8.24 -8.91
CA SER A 78 -7.79 -8.06 -10.02
C SER A 78 -7.21 -8.65 -11.31
N LEU A 79 -8.05 -9.23 -12.17
CA LEU A 79 -7.60 -9.72 -13.48
C LEU A 79 -7.04 -8.60 -14.37
N MET A 80 -7.46 -7.36 -14.13
CA MET A 80 -7.03 -6.18 -14.87
C MET A 80 -6.20 -5.27 -13.96
N MET A 81 -4.94 -5.65 -13.73
CA MET A 81 -4.00 -4.80 -12.99
C MET A 81 -3.50 -3.65 -13.87
N ASN A 82 -3.18 -2.51 -13.25
CA ASN A 82 -2.52 -1.41 -13.94
C ASN A 82 -1.07 -1.82 -14.27
N ASN A 83 -0.70 -1.80 -15.55
CA ASN A 83 0.64 -2.19 -16.01
C ASN A 83 1.69 -1.08 -15.84
N ASP A 84 1.28 0.14 -15.48
CA ASP A 84 2.18 1.27 -15.25
C ASP A 84 2.74 1.29 -13.82
N LEU A 85 2.25 0.41 -12.94
CA LEU A 85 2.74 0.26 -11.57
C LEU A 85 3.83 -0.81 -11.47
N ASN A 86 4.79 -0.58 -10.59
CA ASN A 86 5.90 -1.51 -10.34
C ASN A 86 5.49 -2.59 -9.33
N TRP A 87 4.67 -3.54 -9.78
CA TRP A 87 4.27 -4.70 -8.99
C TRP A 87 5.44 -5.64 -8.66
N PRO A 88 5.31 -6.51 -7.63
CA PRO A 88 6.28 -7.56 -7.35
C PRO A 88 6.64 -8.36 -8.60
N LYS A 89 7.90 -8.73 -8.75
CA LYS A 89 8.39 -9.36 -9.98
C LYS A 89 7.62 -10.64 -10.30
N GLY A 90 6.91 -10.62 -11.42
CA GLY A 90 6.13 -11.77 -11.91
C GLY A 90 4.68 -11.81 -11.44
N ALA A 91 4.23 -10.83 -10.66
CA ALA A 91 2.84 -10.61 -10.31
C ALA A 91 1.98 -10.44 -11.58
N ARG A 92 0.85 -11.15 -11.64
CA ARG A 92 -0.14 -11.03 -12.72
C ARG A 92 -1.55 -10.95 -12.17
N GLY A 93 -2.44 -10.36 -12.96
CA GLY A 93 -3.85 -10.31 -12.61
C GLY A 93 -4.42 -11.71 -12.38
N GLY A 94 -5.13 -11.87 -11.27
CA GLY A 94 -5.67 -13.15 -10.83
C GLY A 94 -4.69 -14.05 -10.06
N ASP A 95 -3.40 -13.72 -9.95
CA ASP A 95 -2.49 -14.46 -9.08
C ASP A 95 -2.86 -14.26 -7.61
N PHE A 96 -2.51 -15.23 -6.78
CA PHE A 96 -2.69 -15.11 -5.33
C PHE A 96 -1.71 -14.10 -4.76
N ILE A 97 -2.20 -13.32 -3.79
CA ILE A 97 -1.39 -12.35 -3.07
C ILE A 97 -0.82 -13.00 -1.81
N GLY A 98 0.49 -12.90 -1.66
CA GLY A 98 1.25 -13.37 -0.52
C GLY A 98 1.81 -12.24 0.35
N LYS A 99 2.27 -12.60 1.54
CA LYS A 99 2.94 -11.65 2.46
C LYS A 99 4.22 -11.05 1.88
N ALA A 100 4.88 -11.75 0.97
CA ALA A 100 6.08 -11.25 0.30
C ALA A 100 5.76 -10.10 -0.66
N ASP A 101 4.55 -10.07 -1.21
CA ASP A 101 4.09 -9.02 -2.10
C ASP A 101 3.85 -7.72 -1.33
N ASP A 102 3.18 -7.78 -0.18
CA ASP A 102 3.07 -6.63 0.73
C ASP A 102 4.44 -6.09 1.14
N LYS A 103 5.40 -6.99 1.43
CA LYS A 103 6.76 -6.59 1.83
C LYS A 103 7.57 -5.96 0.71
N TYR A 104 7.29 -6.33 -0.55
CA TYR A 104 7.94 -5.72 -1.70
C TYR A 104 7.44 -4.29 -1.92
N MET A 105 6.17 -4.04 -1.59
CA MET A 105 5.49 -2.76 -1.78
C MET A 105 5.65 -1.77 -0.61
N LEU A 106 6.31 -2.18 0.48
CA LEU A 106 6.59 -1.38 1.68
C LEU A 106 7.89 -0.59 1.52
#